data_AF-A0A1X6N455-F1
#
_entry.id   AF-A0A1X6N455-F1
#
_cell.length_a   1.000
_cell.length_b   1.000
_cell.length_c   1.000
_cell.angle_alpha   90.00
_cell.angle_beta   90.00
_cell.angle_gamma   90.00
#
_symmetry.space_group_name_H-M   'P 1'
#
loop_
_entity.id
_entity.type
_entity.pdbx_description
1 polymer ?
#
loop_
_entity_poly.entity_id
_entity_poly.type
_entity_poly.pdbx_seq_one_letter_code
_entity_poly.pdbx_strand_id
1 'polypeptide(L)'
;MADRDCSSLKQSNMSWALESALAESVNHGSFADVELSLFSRRLAPGKVGHPRPVYANSVVLKRTSPYFHGLLEGGFVEGDVNAGLPSFPISTDEYGYESDSDLEDDGIDENDVENEHEMAQRSRDSSPSPQLEDGNRKGKEIARSHSIPAREASRRSLRRIMIKDSAFNTWQWVVVYMYTGQVVFAPLKSQGLDDRASQRAQYRSNFPYHPLPCSPKSMYRLADILGLDALKTRAFADFKAKLSKANIYTELFTKFSSRNDAVLRAGINFFEDYCMNTGALPQLQRQLEIIAVGDSTHGVPVVISLFKACLGRKKRSLPATAVSTWEYGSEENVAPIDGSLDGISSSARALKGTGKSG
;
A
#
# COMPACT_ATOMS: atom_id res chain seq x y z
N MET A 1 20.32 4.57 24.01
CA MET A 1 19.74 4.05 25.26
C MET A 1 18.26 4.45 25.42
N ALA A 2 17.82 5.62 24.95
CA ALA A 2 16.43 6.10 25.08
C ALA A 2 15.35 5.33 24.29
N ASP A 3 15.67 4.69 23.16
CA ASP A 3 14.67 4.00 22.33
C ASP A 3 14.12 2.71 22.93
N ARG A 4 14.89 2.00 23.76
CA ARG A 4 14.44 0.74 24.38
C ARG A 4 13.37 1.00 25.44
N ASP A 5 13.52 2.04 26.26
CA ASP A 5 12.56 2.37 27.32
C ASP A 5 11.23 2.86 26.75
N CYS A 6 11.25 3.67 25.68
CA CYS A 6 10.04 4.13 25.00
C CYS A 6 9.25 2.97 24.37
N SER A 7 9.94 1.98 23.78
CA SER A 7 9.28 0.81 23.19
C SER A 7 8.63 -0.10 24.24
N SER A 8 9.29 -0.29 25.39
CA SER A 8 8.76 -1.06 26.52
C SER A 8 7.57 -0.37 27.19
N LEU A 9 7.64 0.95 27.36
CA LEU A 9 6.52 1.76 27.86
C LEU A 9 5.33 1.76 26.91
N LYS A 10 5.54 1.78 25.59
CA LYS A 10 4.45 1.67 24.61
C LYS A 10 3.81 0.28 24.64
N GLN A 11 4.61 -0.79 24.70
CA GLN A 11 4.09 -2.17 24.76
C GLN A 11 3.31 -2.45 26.05
N SER A 12 3.83 -2.05 27.21
CA SER A 12 3.13 -2.18 28.49
C SER A 12 1.81 -1.41 28.51
N ASN A 13 1.80 -0.21 27.93
CA ASN A 13 0.59 0.59 27.79
C ASN A 13 -0.44 0.03 26.79
N MET A 14 0.00 -0.71 25.76
CA MET A 14 -0.92 -1.42 24.86
C MET A 14 -1.52 -2.65 25.54
N SER A 15 -0.70 -3.43 26.26
CA SER A 15 -1.15 -4.60 27.03
C SER A 15 -2.26 -4.20 28.00
N TRP A 16 -2.05 -3.11 28.75
CA TRP A 16 -3.05 -2.60 29.69
C TRP A 16 -4.36 -2.18 29.01
N ALA A 17 -4.31 -1.52 27.85
CA ALA A 17 -5.52 -1.08 27.16
C ALA A 17 -6.38 -2.26 26.68
N LEU A 18 -5.72 -3.30 26.15
CA LEU A 18 -6.38 -4.52 25.75
C LEU A 18 -6.92 -5.29 26.96
N GLU A 19 -6.13 -5.43 28.03
CA GLU A 19 -6.55 -6.06 29.28
C GLU A 19 -7.77 -5.35 29.89
N SER A 20 -7.76 -4.02 29.92
CA SER A 20 -8.89 -3.22 30.41
C SER A 20 -10.15 -3.41 29.57
N ALA A 21 -10.01 -3.41 28.24
CA ALA A 21 -11.13 -3.65 27.33
C ALA A 21 -11.70 -5.07 27.48
N LEU A 22 -10.84 -6.07 27.66
CA LEU A 22 -11.24 -7.44 27.94
C LEU A 22 -11.96 -7.54 29.30
N ALA A 23 -11.42 -6.93 30.35
CA ALA A 23 -12.05 -6.92 31.67
C ALA A 23 -13.43 -6.24 31.66
N GLU A 24 -13.59 -5.14 30.91
CA GLU A 24 -14.89 -4.50 30.72
C GLU A 24 -15.87 -5.42 29.98
N SER A 25 -15.39 -6.16 28.97
CA SER A 25 -16.23 -7.09 28.20
C SER A 25 -16.74 -8.26 29.03
N VAL A 26 -15.99 -8.70 30.05
CA VAL A 26 -16.44 -9.75 30.99
C VAL A 26 -17.66 -9.28 31.80
N ASN A 27 -17.73 -7.98 32.13
CA ASN A 27 -18.83 -7.43 32.92
C ASN A 27 -20.07 -7.09 32.07
N HIS A 28 -19.88 -6.72 30.80
CA HIS A 28 -20.95 -6.20 29.93
C HIS A 28 -21.34 -7.12 28.76
N GLY A 29 -20.59 -8.20 28.53
CA GLY A 29 -20.86 -9.21 27.50
C GLY A 29 -20.51 -8.81 26.07
N SER A 30 -19.93 -7.62 25.84
CA SER A 30 -19.45 -7.19 24.51
C SER A 30 -18.06 -6.57 24.61
N PHE A 31 -17.16 -6.98 23.72
CA PHE A 31 -15.83 -6.38 23.59
C PHE A 31 -15.81 -5.24 22.56
N ALA A 32 -16.55 -5.38 21.46
CA ALA A 32 -16.58 -4.39 20.40
C ALA A 32 -17.60 -3.28 20.71
N ASP A 33 -17.19 -2.04 20.45
CA ASP A 33 -18.00 -0.82 20.57
C ASP A 33 -17.91 0.06 19.30
N VAL A 34 -17.05 -0.28 18.35
CA VAL A 34 -16.88 0.37 17.04
C VAL A 34 -17.12 -0.62 15.91
N GLU A 35 -17.85 -0.18 14.88
CA GLU A 35 -18.06 -0.89 13.62
C GLU A 35 -17.46 -0.06 12.47
N LEU A 36 -16.40 -0.56 11.85
CA LEU A 36 -15.80 0.05 10.66
C LEU A 36 -16.40 -0.60 9.41
N SER A 37 -17.18 0.13 8.62
CA SER A 37 -17.77 -0.36 7.38
C SER A 37 -16.81 -0.11 6.21
N LEU A 38 -16.40 -1.17 5.52
CA LEU A 38 -15.32 -1.13 4.51
C LEU A 38 -15.68 -1.92 3.26
N PHE A 39 -15.27 -1.45 2.08
CA PHE A 39 -15.47 -2.17 0.82
C PHE A 39 -14.62 -3.44 0.73
N SER A 40 -15.24 -4.56 0.38
CA SER A 40 -14.55 -5.84 0.20
C SER A 40 -14.32 -6.24 -1.25
N ARG A 41 -15.11 -5.72 -2.21
CA ARG A 41 -15.04 -6.15 -3.62
C ARG A 41 -14.84 -5.00 -4.60
N ARG A 42 -14.07 -5.30 -5.64
CA ARG A 42 -14.06 -4.52 -6.89
C ARG A 42 -15.25 -5.00 -7.73
N LEU A 43 -15.98 -4.05 -8.30
CA LEU A 43 -17.08 -4.33 -9.23
C LEU A 43 -16.55 -4.01 -10.64
N ALA A 44 -17.34 -3.34 -11.47
CA ALA A 44 -16.88 -2.80 -12.74
C ALA A 44 -15.63 -1.89 -12.59
N PRO A 45 -14.83 -1.69 -13.66
CA PRO A 45 -13.71 -0.75 -13.66
C PRO A 45 -14.16 0.60 -13.12
N GLY A 46 -13.40 1.15 -12.17
CA GLY A 46 -13.80 2.41 -11.56
C GLY A 46 -14.81 2.29 -10.40
N LYS A 47 -15.23 1.09 -9.96
CA LYS A 47 -16.28 0.93 -8.94
C LYS A 47 -15.93 -0.07 -7.84
N VAL A 48 -16.33 0.26 -6.62
CA VAL A 48 -16.24 -0.62 -5.43
C VAL A 48 -17.59 -0.79 -4.76
N GLY A 49 -17.76 -1.93 -4.08
CA GLY A 49 -19.00 -2.26 -3.39
C GLY A 49 -18.80 -3.32 -2.32
N HIS A 50 -19.94 -3.86 -1.86
CA HIS A 50 -20.03 -4.84 -0.77
C HIS A 50 -19.33 -4.37 0.51
N PRO A 51 -19.89 -3.35 1.20
CA PRO A 51 -19.38 -2.95 2.49
C PRO A 51 -19.55 -4.09 3.51
N ARG A 52 -18.47 -4.43 4.21
CA ARG A 52 -18.45 -5.42 5.29
C ARG A 52 -17.97 -4.76 6.59
N PRO A 53 -18.54 -5.13 7.74
CA PRO A 53 -18.15 -4.57 9.03
C PRO A 53 -16.86 -5.22 9.56
N VAL A 54 -15.94 -4.40 10.05
CA VAL A 54 -14.83 -4.81 10.92
C VAL A 54 -15.10 -4.25 12.31
N TYR A 55 -15.24 -5.14 13.29
CA TYR A 55 -15.53 -4.74 14.66
C TYR A 55 -14.26 -4.49 15.46
N ALA A 56 -14.26 -3.42 16.26
CA ALA A 56 -13.13 -3.03 17.07
C ALA A 56 -13.53 -2.43 18.42
N ASN A 57 -12.55 -2.27 19.30
CA ASN A 57 -12.68 -1.63 20.61
C ASN A 57 -12.00 -0.25 20.62
N SER A 58 -12.79 0.78 20.93
CA SER A 58 -12.39 2.19 20.88
C SER A 58 -11.23 2.52 21.84
N VAL A 59 -11.16 1.88 23.01
CA VAL A 59 -10.08 2.09 23.99
C VAL A 59 -8.75 1.69 23.38
N VAL A 60 -8.72 0.52 22.72
CA VAL A 60 -7.51 0.03 22.10
C VAL A 60 -7.14 0.84 20.86
N LEU A 61 -8.11 1.17 19.98
CA LEU A 61 -7.87 1.98 18.78
C LEU A 61 -7.27 3.36 19.11
N LYS A 62 -7.86 4.09 20.07
CA LYS A 62 -7.37 5.41 20.48
C LYS A 62 -5.96 5.36 21.07
N ARG A 63 -5.62 4.25 21.71
CA ARG A 63 -4.33 4.07 22.38
C ARG A 63 -3.24 3.70 21.39
N THR A 64 -3.56 2.92 20.36
CA THR A 64 -2.60 2.45 19.35
C THR A 64 -2.33 3.45 18.24
N SER A 65 -3.28 4.33 17.91
CA SER A 65 -3.17 5.23 16.76
C SER A 65 -3.66 6.65 17.07
N PRO A 66 -2.86 7.69 16.74
CA PRO A 66 -3.27 9.09 16.89
C PRO A 66 -4.45 9.44 15.97
N TYR A 67 -4.57 8.77 14.81
CA TYR A 67 -5.70 8.93 13.90
C TYR A 67 -7.02 8.62 14.60
N PHE A 68 -7.08 7.47 15.29
CA PHE A 68 -8.27 7.07 16.02
C PHE A 68 -8.53 7.88 17.27
N HIS A 69 -7.49 8.38 17.93
CA HIS A 69 -7.65 9.31 19.05
C HIS A 69 -8.46 10.54 18.62
N GLY A 70 -8.06 11.20 17.51
CA GLY A 70 -8.80 12.35 16.98
C GLY A 70 -10.20 12.00 16.44
N LEU A 71 -10.31 10.90 15.68
CA LEU A 71 -11.57 10.46 15.08
C LEU A 71 -12.62 10.11 16.15
N LEU A 72 -12.20 9.43 17.23
CA LEU A 72 -13.11 8.90 18.24
C LEU A 72 -13.41 9.89 19.39
N GLU A 73 -12.61 10.93 19.59
CA GLU A 73 -12.89 11.97 20.62
C GLU A 73 -13.86 13.08 20.15
N GLY A 74 -14.37 13.00 18.92
CA GLY A 74 -15.48 13.84 18.45
C GLY A 74 -15.07 15.06 17.62
N GLY A 75 -13.83 15.10 17.11
CA GLY A 75 -13.34 16.20 16.27
C GLY A 75 -13.67 16.11 14.77
N PHE A 76 -14.32 15.03 14.31
CA PHE A 76 -14.53 14.76 12.88
C PHE A 76 -16.00 14.43 12.55
N VAL A 77 -16.50 15.04 11.47
CA VAL A 77 -17.85 14.86 10.91
C VAL A 77 -18.13 13.40 10.50
N GLU A 78 -17.08 12.62 10.21
CA GLU A 78 -17.16 11.19 9.89
C GLU A 78 -17.59 10.30 11.07
N GLY A 79 -17.64 10.86 12.29
CA GLY A 79 -18.10 10.20 13.50
C GLY A 79 -19.62 10.11 13.65
N ASP A 80 -20.41 10.54 12.67
CA ASP A 80 -21.86 10.54 12.74
C ASP A 80 -22.41 9.12 12.83
N VAL A 81 -22.95 8.81 14.00
CA VAL A 81 -23.45 7.49 14.44
C VAL A 81 -24.61 7.01 13.54
N ASN A 82 -25.15 7.88 12.68
CA ASN A 82 -26.26 7.61 11.76
C ASN A 82 -26.00 8.03 10.31
N ALA A 83 -24.75 8.19 9.87
CA ALA A 83 -24.48 8.35 8.45
C ALA A 83 -24.97 7.10 7.69
N GLY A 84 -26.14 7.19 7.08
CA GLY A 84 -26.73 6.10 6.30
C GLY A 84 -25.71 5.58 5.31
N LEU A 85 -25.71 4.26 5.08
CA LEU A 85 -24.82 3.68 4.07
C LEU A 85 -25.02 4.46 2.76
N PRO A 86 -23.95 5.02 2.15
CA PRO A 86 -24.08 5.70 0.88
C PRO A 86 -24.71 4.75 -0.15
N SER A 87 -25.48 5.27 -1.09
CA SER A 87 -26.01 4.46 -2.19
C SER A 87 -24.84 3.90 -2.99
N PHE A 88 -24.77 2.57 -3.13
CA PHE A 88 -23.70 1.87 -3.84
C PHE A 88 -24.10 1.61 -5.29
N PRO A 89 -23.14 1.58 -6.24
CA PRO A 89 -21.67 1.61 -6.10
C PRO A 89 -21.04 3.01 -6.02
N ILE A 90 -19.84 3.12 -5.40
CA ILE A 90 -19.04 4.36 -5.35
C ILE A 90 -17.90 4.30 -6.37
N SER A 91 -17.58 5.45 -6.98
CA SER A 91 -16.43 5.60 -7.89
C SER A 91 -15.10 5.38 -7.17
N THR A 92 -14.20 4.61 -7.76
CA THR A 92 -12.81 4.46 -7.29
C THR A 92 -11.92 5.61 -7.75
N ASP A 93 -12.40 6.52 -8.61
CA ASP A 93 -11.59 7.67 -9.03
C ASP A 93 -11.49 8.72 -7.91
N GLU A 94 -12.43 8.69 -6.96
CA GLU A 94 -12.43 9.54 -5.77
C GLU A 94 -11.57 8.96 -4.63
N TYR A 95 -11.34 7.64 -4.60
CA TYR A 95 -10.70 6.93 -3.48
C TYR A 95 -9.56 6.03 -3.97
N GLY A 96 -8.36 6.15 -3.39
CA GLY A 96 -7.08 5.61 -3.88
C GLY A 96 -6.91 4.07 -3.91
N TYR A 97 -7.85 3.35 -4.52
CA TYR A 97 -7.82 1.90 -4.74
C TYR A 97 -6.87 1.54 -5.89
N GLU A 98 -5.57 1.59 -5.58
CA GLU A 98 -4.49 1.22 -6.49
C GLU A 98 -4.54 -0.28 -6.90
N SER A 99 -3.74 -0.64 -7.92
CA SER A 99 -3.70 -1.99 -8.52
C SER A 99 -3.40 -3.11 -7.52
N ASP A 100 -2.77 -2.78 -6.40
CA ASP A 100 -2.35 -3.65 -5.31
C ASP A 100 -3.35 -3.72 -4.14
N SER A 101 -4.52 -3.08 -4.25
CA SER A 101 -5.59 -3.19 -3.26
C SER A 101 -6.02 -4.65 -3.05
N ASP A 102 -6.33 -4.99 -1.79
CA ASP A 102 -6.79 -6.32 -1.36
C ASP A 102 -8.30 -6.51 -1.51
N LEU A 103 -8.90 -5.86 -2.50
CA LEU A 103 -10.28 -6.13 -2.89
C LEU A 103 -10.36 -7.50 -3.55
N GLU A 104 -11.41 -8.24 -3.26
CA GLU A 104 -11.80 -9.41 -4.04
C GLU A 104 -12.20 -8.94 -5.44
N ASP A 105 -11.62 -9.55 -6.48
CA ASP A 105 -12.01 -9.32 -7.87
C ASP A 105 -13.27 -10.13 -8.15
N ASP A 106 -14.14 -9.65 -9.01
CA ASP A 106 -15.44 -10.26 -9.35
C ASP A 106 -15.34 -11.56 -10.18
N GLY A 107 -14.17 -12.19 -10.22
CA GLY A 107 -13.90 -13.49 -10.82
C GLY A 107 -13.84 -14.63 -9.81
N ILE A 108 -15.01 -15.16 -9.44
CA ILE A 108 -15.26 -16.50 -8.85
C ILE A 108 -14.53 -16.79 -7.52
N ASP A 109 -15.23 -16.60 -6.40
CA ASP A 109 -15.08 -17.46 -5.23
C ASP A 109 -16.47 -18.00 -4.86
N GLU A 110 -16.86 -19.12 -5.50
CA GLU A 110 -18.12 -19.82 -5.25
C GLU A 110 -18.16 -20.56 -3.89
N ASN A 111 -17.18 -20.35 -2.99
CA ASN A 111 -17.09 -21.08 -1.73
C ASN A 111 -17.34 -20.25 -0.46
N ASP A 112 -17.80 -19.00 -0.56
CA ASP A 112 -18.20 -18.21 0.62
C ASP A 112 -19.70 -18.41 0.99
N VAL A 113 -20.28 -19.56 0.63
CA VAL A 113 -21.69 -19.94 0.92
C VAL A 113 -21.80 -21.02 2.01
N GLU A 114 -21.00 -20.98 3.08
CA GLU A 114 -21.10 -22.02 4.13
C GLU A 114 -21.19 -21.50 5.57
N ASN A 115 -21.57 -20.25 5.83
CA ASN A 115 -21.77 -19.82 7.23
C ASN A 115 -23.02 -18.99 7.54
N GLU A 116 -24.06 -19.07 6.70
CA GLU A 116 -25.37 -18.43 6.98
C GLU A 116 -26.51 -19.42 7.27
N HIS A 117 -26.24 -20.73 7.33
CA HIS A 117 -27.27 -21.75 7.60
C HIS A 117 -27.12 -22.43 8.96
N GLU A 118 -27.23 -21.69 10.07
CA GLU A 118 -27.37 -22.33 11.39
C GLU A 118 -28.28 -21.61 12.40
N MET A 119 -29.24 -20.79 11.94
CA MET A 119 -30.22 -20.20 12.88
C MET A 119 -31.67 -20.13 12.38
N ALA A 120 -32.05 -20.98 11.43
CA ALA A 120 -33.41 -21.02 10.89
C ALA A 120 -33.99 -22.44 10.72
N GLN A 121 -33.69 -23.39 11.61
CA GLN A 121 -34.38 -24.70 11.64
C GLN A 121 -34.55 -25.23 13.07
N ARG A 122 -35.38 -24.55 13.87
CA ARG A 122 -36.02 -25.17 15.05
C ARG A 122 -37.46 -24.71 15.16
N SER A 123 -38.33 -25.24 14.31
CA SER A 123 -39.76 -25.42 14.60
C SER A 123 -40.50 -25.96 13.37
N ARG A 124 -40.28 -27.23 13.03
CA ARG A 124 -41.26 -28.05 12.30
C ARG A 124 -41.11 -29.51 12.70
N ASP A 125 -41.87 -29.92 13.70
CA ASP A 125 -42.58 -31.19 13.59
C ASP A 125 -43.84 -31.17 14.48
N SER A 126 -44.85 -31.95 14.09
CA SER A 126 -46.18 -32.20 14.70
C SER A 126 -47.38 -31.53 14.01
N SER A 127 -47.86 -32.18 12.94
CA SER A 127 -49.28 -32.29 12.55
C SER A 127 -50.03 -33.23 13.54
N PRO A 128 -51.39 -33.37 13.59
CA PRO A 128 -52.38 -33.23 12.50
C PRO A 128 -53.76 -32.58 12.84
N SER A 129 -54.55 -32.33 11.78
CA SER A 129 -55.93 -31.78 11.72
C SER A 129 -57.02 -32.68 12.36
N PRO A 130 -58.29 -32.22 12.59
CA PRO A 130 -59.32 -32.12 11.53
C PRO A 130 -60.41 -30.99 11.63
N GLN A 131 -60.86 -30.55 10.44
CA GLN A 131 -62.21 -30.17 9.93
C GLN A 131 -63.25 -29.38 10.79
N LEU A 132 -63.80 -28.26 10.27
CA LEU A 132 -65.16 -28.12 9.67
C LEU A 132 -65.61 -26.64 9.47
N GLU A 133 -66.17 -26.38 8.27
CA GLU A 133 -67.27 -25.49 7.81
C GLU A 133 -67.37 -23.94 8.01
N ASP A 134 -67.54 -23.31 6.83
CA ASP A 134 -68.53 -22.30 6.38
C ASP A 134 -68.54 -20.84 6.91
N GLY A 135 -68.77 -19.88 6.01
CA GLY A 135 -69.23 -18.52 6.36
C GLY A 135 -68.54 -17.31 5.69
N ASN A 136 -68.97 -16.99 4.48
CA ASN A 136 -68.85 -15.71 3.76
C ASN A 136 -69.06 -14.43 4.63
N ARG A 137 -68.21 -13.38 4.52
CA ARG A 137 -68.58 -11.97 4.23
C ARG A 137 -67.41 -10.96 4.29
N LYS A 138 -67.43 -10.04 3.32
CA LYS A 138 -66.58 -8.86 3.12
C LYS A 138 -66.72 -7.82 4.26
N GLY A 139 -65.63 -7.11 4.57
CA GLY A 139 -65.73 -5.75 5.13
C GLY A 139 -64.54 -5.21 5.95
N LYS A 140 -63.73 -4.39 5.28
CA LYS A 140 -63.18 -3.09 5.73
C LYS A 140 -62.14 -3.04 6.87
N GLU A 141 -60.96 -2.52 6.48
CA GLU A 141 -59.97 -1.71 7.21
C GLU A 141 -60.21 -1.41 8.70
N ILE A 142 -59.21 -1.69 9.53
CA ILE A 142 -58.41 -0.70 10.28
C ILE A 142 -57.12 -1.42 10.71
N ALA A 143 -56.00 -1.07 10.09
CA ALA A 143 -54.68 -1.53 10.50
C ALA A 143 -54.31 -0.91 11.85
N ARG A 144 -54.53 -1.64 12.95
CA ARG A 144 -53.95 -1.32 14.25
C ARG A 144 -52.51 -1.82 14.27
N SER A 145 -51.58 -0.91 14.04
CA SER A 145 -50.15 -1.05 14.32
C SER A 145 -49.95 -1.51 15.76
N HIS A 146 -49.79 -2.81 15.98
CA HIS A 146 -49.34 -3.34 17.26
C HIS A 146 -47.81 -3.30 17.25
N SER A 147 -47.27 -2.14 17.61
CA SER A 147 -45.89 -2.03 18.07
C SER A 147 -45.72 -2.97 19.26
N ILE A 148 -45.06 -4.10 19.04
CA ILE A 148 -44.52 -4.90 20.13
C ILE A 148 -43.50 -4.00 20.84
N PRO A 149 -43.67 -3.69 22.15
CA PRO A 149 -42.75 -2.82 22.84
C PRO A 149 -41.38 -3.51 22.91
N ALA A 150 -40.40 -2.84 22.29
CA ALA A 150 -39.00 -3.20 22.32
C ALA A 150 -38.56 -3.37 23.78
N ARG A 151 -38.30 -4.62 24.14
CA ARG A 151 -37.69 -4.99 25.41
C ARG A 151 -36.17 -5.07 25.28
N GLU A 152 -35.59 -4.21 24.46
CA GLU A 152 -34.14 -4.05 24.31
C GLU A 152 -33.68 -2.84 25.14
N ALA A 153 -33.53 -3.11 26.43
CA ALA A 153 -32.78 -2.25 27.32
C ALA A 153 -31.32 -2.18 26.83
N SER A 154 -30.92 -0.99 26.33
CA SER A 154 -29.58 -0.42 26.45
C SER A 154 -28.39 -1.35 26.18
N ARG A 155 -28.35 -2.02 25.01
CA ARG A 155 -27.05 -2.38 24.42
C ARG A 155 -26.44 -1.08 23.91
N ARG A 156 -25.24 -0.71 24.38
CA ARG A 156 -24.51 0.46 23.85
C ARG A 156 -24.54 0.37 22.32
N SER A 157 -25.17 1.35 21.66
CA SER A 157 -25.23 1.39 20.20
C SER A 157 -23.80 1.47 19.67
N LEU A 158 -23.39 0.50 18.86
CA LEU A 158 -22.08 0.48 18.23
C LEU A 158 -21.87 1.78 17.45
N ARG A 159 -20.70 2.40 17.60
CA ARG A 159 -20.34 3.56 16.79
C ARG A 159 -19.93 3.09 15.40
N ARG A 160 -20.75 3.37 14.39
CA ARG A 160 -20.46 3.02 12.99
C ARG A 160 -19.63 4.11 12.31
N ILE A 161 -18.59 3.71 11.56
CA ILE A 161 -17.71 4.60 10.81
C ILE A 161 -17.51 4.01 9.41
N MET A 162 -17.78 4.77 8.35
CA MET A 162 -17.55 4.34 6.97
C MET A 162 -16.12 4.69 6.52
N ILE A 163 -15.36 3.70 6.08
CA ILE A 163 -14.00 3.89 5.56
C ILE A 163 -13.99 3.62 4.05
N LYS A 164 -13.70 4.67 3.28
CA LYS A 164 -13.81 4.64 1.82
C LYS A 164 -12.48 4.45 1.09
N ASP A 165 -11.35 4.72 1.73
CA ASP A 165 -10.02 4.81 1.09
C ASP A 165 -9.17 3.53 1.17
N SER A 166 -9.74 2.40 1.57
CA SER A 166 -8.99 1.16 1.85
C SER A 166 -9.86 -0.07 1.79
N ALA A 167 -9.23 -1.23 1.56
CA ALA A 167 -9.93 -2.51 1.46
C ALA A 167 -10.21 -3.13 2.83
N PHE A 168 -11.36 -3.82 2.93
CA PHE A 168 -11.79 -4.59 4.10
C PHE A 168 -10.69 -5.51 4.64
N ASN A 169 -10.08 -6.33 3.79
CA ASN A 169 -9.10 -7.33 4.23
C ASN A 169 -7.82 -6.69 4.81
N THR A 170 -7.37 -5.56 4.25
CA THR A 170 -6.22 -4.81 4.81
C THR A 170 -6.57 -4.27 6.20
N TRP A 171 -7.80 -3.80 6.40
CA TRP A 171 -8.28 -3.29 7.69
C TRP A 171 -8.48 -4.34 8.77
N GLN A 172 -8.90 -5.56 8.41
CA GLN A 172 -8.93 -6.66 9.36
C GLN A 172 -7.54 -6.89 9.98
N TRP A 173 -6.48 -6.87 9.15
CA TRP A 173 -5.11 -6.99 9.65
C TRP A 173 -4.64 -5.79 10.45
N VAL A 174 -5.09 -4.57 10.16
CA VAL A 174 -4.80 -3.40 11.00
C VAL A 174 -5.36 -3.60 12.40
N VAL A 175 -6.62 -4.02 12.53
CA VAL A 175 -7.25 -4.24 13.83
C VAL A 175 -6.56 -5.38 14.59
N VAL A 176 -6.27 -6.50 13.92
CA VAL A 176 -5.48 -7.61 14.52
C VAL A 176 -4.10 -7.12 14.97
N TYR A 177 -3.42 -6.31 14.16
CA TYR A 177 -2.11 -5.76 14.51
C TYR A 177 -2.19 -4.83 15.73
N MET A 178 -3.22 -3.99 15.83
CA MET A 178 -3.43 -3.13 16.99
C MET A 178 -3.63 -3.91 18.29
N TYR A 179 -4.21 -5.11 18.22
CA TYR A 179 -4.41 -5.97 19.39
C TYR A 179 -3.20 -6.84 19.72
N THR A 180 -2.53 -7.38 18.70
CA THR A 180 -1.57 -8.49 18.89
C THR A 180 -0.15 -8.13 18.46
N GLY A 181 0.03 -7.03 17.71
CA GLY A 181 1.28 -6.69 17.03
C GLY A 181 1.63 -7.63 15.85
N GLN A 182 0.72 -8.51 15.44
CA GLN A 182 0.92 -9.46 14.35
C GLN A 182 0.31 -8.97 13.03
N VAL A 183 0.96 -9.29 11.92
CA VAL A 183 0.48 -9.03 10.56
C VAL A 183 1.04 -10.10 9.62
N VAL A 184 0.23 -10.53 8.65
CA VAL A 184 0.68 -11.47 7.61
C VAL A 184 0.46 -10.84 6.23
N PHE A 185 1.50 -10.91 5.40
CA PHE A 185 1.53 -10.29 4.09
C PHE A 185 1.41 -11.31 2.97
N ALA A 186 0.54 -11.05 2.01
CA ALA A 186 0.41 -11.82 0.79
C ALA A 186 1.63 -11.63 -0.15
N PRO A 187 1.94 -12.61 -1.01
CA PRO A 187 2.89 -12.43 -2.12
C PRO A 187 2.50 -11.25 -3.01
N LEU A 188 3.46 -10.55 -3.62
CA LEU A 188 3.13 -9.45 -4.54
C LEU A 188 2.38 -9.98 -5.76
N LYS A 189 1.43 -9.21 -6.31
CA LYS A 189 0.73 -9.59 -7.56
C LYS A 189 1.71 -9.83 -8.72
N SER A 190 2.84 -9.13 -8.71
CA SER A 190 3.94 -9.26 -9.67
C SER A 190 4.77 -10.55 -9.54
N GLN A 191 4.58 -11.33 -8.48
CA GLN A 191 5.19 -12.67 -8.32
C GLN A 191 4.38 -13.77 -9.04
N GLY A 192 3.17 -13.46 -9.51
CA GLY A 192 2.27 -14.41 -10.17
C GLY A 192 0.90 -14.46 -9.50
N LEU A 193 -0.18 -14.41 -10.29
CA LEU A 193 -1.55 -14.45 -9.77
C LEU A 193 -1.92 -15.85 -9.26
N ASP A 194 -1.56 -16.90 -10.00
CA ASP A 194 -1.86 -18.29 -9.65
C ASP A 194 -1.14 -18.73 -8.37
N ASP A 195 0.16 -18.39 -8.27
CA ASP A 195 0.96 -18.65 -7.06
C ASP A 195 0.40 -17.90 -5.86
N ARG A 196 -0.03 -16.64 -6.05
CA ARG A 196 -0.64 -15.83 -4.99
C ARG A 196 -1.98 -16.43 -4.55
N ALA A 197 -2.82 -16.87 -5.48
CA ALA A 197 -4.11 -17.49 -5.17
C ALA A 197 -3.92 -18.80 -4.41
N SER A 198 -3.01 -19.66 -4.87
CA SER A 198 -2.67 -20.95 -4.24
C SER A 198 -2.15 -20.76 -2.82
N GLN A 199 -1.24 -19.82 -2.59
CA GLN A 199 -0.72 -19.53 -1.25
C GLN A 199 -1.80 -18.95 -0.32
N ARG A 200 -2.73 -18.13 -0.84
CA ARG A 200 -3.85 -17.62 -0.05
C ARG A 200 -4.83 -18.73 0.34
N ALA A 201 -5.14 -19.66 -0.58
CA ALA A 201 -6.00 -20.80 -0.31
C ALA A 201 -5.36 -21.73 0.75
N GLN A 202 -4.07 -22.03 0.61
CA GLN A 202 -3.33 -22.81 1.60
C GLN A 202 -3.30 -22.12 2.98
N TYR A 203 -3.08 -20.81 3.01
CA TYR A 203 -3.12 -20.04 4.25
C TYR A 203 -4.49 -20.11 4.92
N ARG A 204 -5.58 -19.96 4.14
CA ARG A 204 -6.96 -20.05 4.66
C ARG A 204 -7.25 -21.42 5.27
N SER A 205 -6.74 -22.49 4.66
CA SER A 205 -6.87 -23.85 5.21
C SER A 205 -6.13 -24.01 6.54
N ASN A 206 -4.93 -23.44 6.67
CA ASN A 206 -4.12 -23.54 7.89
C ASN A 206 -4.61 -22.62 9.01
N PHE A 207 -5.23 -21.49 8.68
CA PHE A 207 -5.64 -20.45 9.63
C PHE A 207 -7.08 -19.97 9.35
N PRO A 208 -8.11 -20.82 9.57
CA PRO A 208 -9.49 -20.55 9.14
C PRO A 208 -10.14 -19.33 9.84
N TYR A 209 -9.67 -18.97 11.04
CA TYR A 209 -10.17 -17.84 11.81
C TYR A 209 -9.35 -16.56 11.64
N HIS A 210 -8.25 -16.61 10.87
CA HIS A 210 -7.44 -15.42 10.59
C HIS A 210 -7.92 -14.71 9.33
N PRO A 211 -7.77 -13.38 9.25
CA PRO A 211 -8.00 -12.66 8.00
C PRO A 211 -7.05 -13.15 6.90
N LEU A 212 -7.45 -13.03 5.64
CA LEU A 212 -6.58 -13.41 4.53
C LEU A 212 -5.35 -12.49 4.48
N PRO A 213 -4.16 -12.99 4.10
CA PRO A 213 -2.97 -12.16 4.04
C PRO A 213 -3.18 -10.90 3.20
N CYS A 214 -2.73 -9.76 3.70
CA CYS A 214 -2.91 -8.46 3.05
C CYS A 214 -1.70 -8.06 2.19
N SER A 215 -1.90 -7.18 1.23
CA SER A 215 -0.84 -6.61 0.40
C SER A 215 0.09 -5.76 1.27
N PRO A 216 1.42 -6.00 1.23
CA PRO A 216 2.37 -5.19 1.99
C PRO A 216 2.37 -3.74 1.54
N LYS A 217 2.02 -3.44 0.29
CA LYS A 217 1.95 -2.07 -0.22
C LYS A 217 0.71 -1.32 0.31
N SER A 218 -0.46 -1.97 0.24
CA SER A 218 -1.70 -1.46 0.82
C SER A 218 -1.54 -1.21 2.32
N MET A 219 -0.91 -2.16 3.03
CA MET A 219 -0.62 -2.00 4.44
C MET A 219 0.41 -0.89 4.72
N TYR A 220 1.45 -0.74 3.89
CA TYR A 220 2.41 0.35 4.04
C TYR A 220 1.73 1.72 3.95
N ARG A 221 0.88 1.93 2.93
CA ARG A 221 0.12 3.16 2.76
C ARG A 221 -0.81 3.42 3.93
N LEU A 222 -1.57 2.40 4.35
CA LEU A 222 -2.53 2.54 5.43
C LEU A 222 -1.85 2.79 6.78
N ALA A 223 -0.74 2.09 7.06
CA ALA A 223 0.04 2.30 8.27
C ALA A 223 0.60 3.72 8.35
N ASP A 224 0.97 4.33 7.22
CA ASP A 224 1.39 5.73 7.17
C ASP A 224 0.25 6.69 7.54
N ILE A 225 -0.93 6.49 6.94
CA ILE A 225 -2.14 7.29 7.23
C ILE A 225 -2.52 7.19 8.72
N LEU A 226 -2.40 6.01 9.31
CA LEU A 226 -2.77 5.75 10.71
C LEU A 226 -1.67 6.12 11.72
N GLY A 227 -0.49 6.57 11.26
CA GLY A 227 0.65 6.87 12.13
C GLY A 227 1.22 5.64 12.86
N LEU A 228 1.18 4.47 12.22
CA LEU A 228 1.67 3.20 12.77
C LEU A 228 3.07 2.87 12.22
N ASP A 229 4.09 3.59 12.69
CA ASP A 229 5.46 3.52 12.15
C ASP A 229 6.07 2.12 12.15
N ALA A 230 5.82 1.33 13.21
CA ALA A 230 6.33 -0.03 13.33
C ALA A 230 5.68 -0.96 12.28
N LEU A 231 4.38 -0.79 12.01
CA LEU A 231 3.67 -1.54 10.97
C LEU A 231 4.13 -1.12 9.58
N LYS A 232 4.27 0.20 9.35
CA LYS A 232 4.82 0.77 8.12
C LYS A 232 6.20 0.17 7.82
N THR A 233 7.07 0.11 8.82
CA THR A 233 8.42 -0.47 8.69
C THR A 233 8.39 -1.96 8.37
N ARG A 234 7.51 -2.74 9.00
CA ARG A 234 7.35 -4.18 8.71
C ARG A 234 6.83 -4.41 7.30
N ALA A 235 5.81 -3.67 6.89
CA ALA A 235 5.26 -3.73 5.54
C ALA A 235 6.31 -3.38 4.48
N PHE A 236 7.13 -2.36 4.75
CA PHE A 236 8.24 -1.99 3.89
C PHE A 236 9.34 -3.06 3.79
N ALA A 237 9.69 -3.67 4.92
CA ALA A 237 10.68 -4.75 4.97
C ALA A 237 10.21 -5.97 4.17
N ASP A 238 8.94 -6.36 4.33
CA ASP A 238 8.33 -7.45 3.57
C ASP A 238 8.28 -7.15 2.07
N PHE A 239 7.88 -5.94 1.68
CA PHE A 239 7.94 -5.49 0.28
C PHE A 239 9.33 -5.65 -0.32
N LYS A 240 10.37 -5.16 0.36
CA LYS A 240 11.77 -5.29 -0.10
C LYS A 240 12.20 -6.75 -0.22
N ALA A 241 11.81 -7.61 0.72
CA ALA A 241 12.16 -9.03 0.70
C ALA A 241 11.54 -9.78 -0.50
N LYS A 242 10.42 -9.27 -1.04
CA LYS A 242 9.71 -9.85 -2.19
C LYS A 242 10.15 -9.26 -3.54
N LEU A 243 11.09 -8.31 -3.55
CA LEU A 243 11.68 -7.80 -4.80
C LEU A 243 12.59 -8.86 -5.44
N SER A 244 12.49 -8.97 -6.76
CA SER A 244 13.25 -9.93 -7.56
C SER A 244 13.56 -9.34 -8.93
N LYS A 245 14.54 -9.92 -9.63
CA LYS A 245 14.89 -9.51 -11.00
C LYS A 245 13.71 -9.63 -11.97
N ALA A 246 12.77 -10.53 -11.71
CA ALA A 246 11.60 -10.76 -12.55
C ALA A 246 10.50 -9.69 -12.35
N ASN A 247 10.36 -9.16 -11.13
CA ASN A 247 9.27 -8.22 -10.81
C ASN A 247 9.70 -6.76 -10.67
N ILE A 248 10.99 -6.46 -10.55
CA ILE A 248 11.49 -5.11 -10.23
C ILE A 248 11.01 -4.03 -11.21
N TYR A 249 10.95 -4.33 -12.51
CA TYR A 249 10.48 -3.38 -13.52
C TYR A 249 8.98 -3.13 -13.42
N THR A 250 8.19 -4.14 -13.08
CA THR A 250 6.76 -3.95 -12.82
C THR A 250 6.56 -3.12 -11.56
N GLU A 251 7.37 -3.37 -10.52
CA GLU A 251 7.26 -2.70 -9.22
C GLU A 251 7.67 -1.22 -9.25
N LEU A 252 8.78 -0.92 -9.91
CA LEU A 252 9.32 0.45 -10.01
C LEU A 252 8.37 1.40 -10.74
N PHE A 253 7.66 0.91 -11.75
CA PHE A 253 6.79 1.73 -12.60
C PHE A 253 5.34 1.80 -12.08
N THR A 254 5.08 1.30 -10.86
CA THR A 254 3.75 1.45 -10.24
C THR A 254 3.52 2.86 -9.67
N LYS A 255 2.24 3.26 -9.58
CA LYS A 255 1.82 4.47 -8.85
C LYS A 255 2.25 4.44 -7.38
N PHE A 256 2.27 3.26 -6.76
CA PHE A 256 2.75 3.08 -5.40
C PHE A 256 4.20 3.54 -5.24
N SER A 257 5.10 3.08 -6.12
CA SER A 257 6.51 3.50 -6.09
C SER A 257 6.66 4.99 -6.36
N SER A 258 5.91 5.56 -7.32
CA SER A 258 6.05 6.99 -7.65
C SER A 258 5.58 7.94 -6.53
N ARG A 259 4.62 7.52 -5.70
CA ARG A 259 4.13 8.31 -4.56
C ARG A 259 4.96 8.16 -3.29
N ASN A 260 5.84 7.15 -3.23
CA ASN A 260 6.56 6.79 -2.03
C ASN A 260 8.08 6.80 -2.29
N ASP A 261 8.73 7.92 -2.00
CA ASP A 261 10.17 8.11 -2.25
C ASP A 261 11.07 7.05 -1.58
N ALA A 262 10.67 6.57 -0.39
CA ALA A 262 11.40 5.49 0.29
C ALA A 262 11.33 4.16 -0.49
N VAL A 263 10.16 3.87 -1.06
CA VAL A 263 9.90 2.68 -1.88
C VAL A 263 10.65 2.77 -3.20
N LEU A 264 10.53 3.91 -3.89
CA LEU A 264 11.22 4.14 -5.16
C LEU A 264 12.74 4.02 -5.00
N ARG A 265 13.31 4.65 -3.96
CA ARG A 265 14.75 4.55 -3.68
C ARG A 265 15.18 3.11 -3.39
N ALA A 266 14.41 2.35 -2.61
CA ALA A 266 14.75 0.95 -2.35
C ALA A 266 14.69 0.09 -3.62
N GLY A 267 13.72 0.33 -4.51
CA GLY A 267 13.66 -0.34 -5.80
C GLY A 267 14.85 0.01 -6.70
N ILE A 268 15.25 1.29 -6.76
CA ILE A 268 16.40 1.73 -7.56
C ILE A 268 17.70 1.09 -7.02
N ASN A 269 17.89 1.08 -5.70
CA ASN A 269 19.05 0.43 -5.10
C ASN A 269 19.09 -1.07 -5.43
N PHE A 270 17.95 -1.76 -5.35
CA PHE A 270 17.87 -3.17 -5.76
C PHE A 270 18.23 -3.36 -7.24
N PHE A 271 17.75 -2.48 -8.11
CA PHE A 271 18.10 -2.50 -9.53
C PHE A 271 19.60 -2.30 -9.76
N GLU A 272 20.22 -1.33 -9.07
CA GLU A 272 21.66 -1.08 -9.13
C GLU A 272 22.46 -2.32 -8.72
N ASP A 273 22.07 -2.96 -7.62
CA ASP A 273 22.81 -4.08 -7.05
C ASP A 273 22.68 -5.36 -7.90
N TYR A 274 21.50 -5.64 -8.45
CA TYR A 274 21.19 -6.97 -9.00
C TYR A 274 20.84 -7.02 -10.50
N CYS A 275 20.44 -5.91 -11.12
CA CYS A 275 19.80 -5.92 -12.45
C CYS A 275 20.66 -5.32 -13.58
N MET A 276 21.69 -4.53 -13.26
CA MET A 276 22.50 -3.86 -14.29
C MET A 276 23.24 -4.79 -15.25
N ASN A 277 23.50 -6.04 -14.86
CA ASN A 277 24.20 -7.04 -15.68
C ASN A 277 23.25 -8.07 -16.31
N THR A 278 21.94 -7.91 -16.14
CA THR A 278 20.95 -8.86 -16.68
C THR A 278 20.31 -8.33 -17.95
N GLY A 279 20.09 -9.21 -18.93
CA GLY A 279 19.44 -8.94 -20.23
C GLY A 279 17.94 -8.60 -20.12
N ALA A 280 17.54 -7.84 -19.11
CA ALA A 280 16.16 -7.44 -18.86
C ALA A 280 15.71 -6.22 -19.68
N LEU A 281 16.44 -5.93 -20.76
CA LEU A 281 16.11 -4.89 -21.74
C LEU A 281 14.68 -5.04 -22.32
N PRO A 282 14.16 -6.26 -22.60
CA PRO A 282 12.78 -6.41 -23.11
C PRO A 282 11.70 -5.96 -22.10
N GLN A 283 11.93 -6.17 -20.80
CA GLN A 283 10.98 -5.75 -19.76
C GLN A 283 10.99 -4.23 -19.59
N LEU A 284 12.18 -3.62 -19.63
CA LEU A 284 12.33 -2.16 -19.60
C LEU A 284 11.72 -1.52 -20.86
N GLN A 285 11.93 -2.12 -22.04
CA GLN A 285 11.36 -1.65 -23.30
C GLN A 285 9.84 -1.64 -23.26
N ARG A 286 9.20 -2.72 -22.77
CA ARG A 286 7.74 -2.78 -22.61
C ARG A 286 7.22 -1.65 -21.72
N GLN A 287 7.91 -1.34 -20.62
CA GLN A 287 7.51 -0.24 -19.72
C GLN A 287 7.66 1.14 -20.40
N LEU A 288 8.72 1.34 -21.19
CA LEU A 288 8.92 2.55 -21.97
C LEU A 288 7.85 2.75 -23.04
N GLU A 289 7.41 1.67 -23.70
CA GLU A 289 6.31 1.71 -24.67
C GLU A 289 5.00 2.14 -23.99
N ILE A 290 4.70 1.61 -22.81
CA ILE A 290 3.51 2.02 -22.02
C ILE A 290 3.58 3.50 -21.63
N ILE A 291 4.77 4.02 -21.29
CA ILE A 291 4.96 5.45 -21.01
C ILE A 291 4.76 6.30 -22.27
N ALA A 292 5.32 5.86 -23.40
CA ALA A 292 5.28 6.60 -24.67
C ALA A 292 3.86 6.77 -25.22
N VAL A 293 2.97 5.80 -24.94
CA VAL A 293 1.54 5.87 -25.28
C VAL A 293 0.78 6.93 -24.44
N GLY A 294 1.40 7.45 -23.37
CA GLY A 294 0.83 8.51 -22.52
C GLY A 294 0.06 7.98 -21.30
N ASP A 295 0.04 6.67 -21.09
CA ASP A 295 -0.81 6.02 -20.08
C ASP A 295 -0.16 5.98 -18.67
N SER A 296 1.11 6.36 -18.56
CA SER A 296 1.84 6.41 -17.27
C SER A 296 2.73 7.64 -17.11
N THR A 297 2.12 8.78 -16.78
CA THR A 297 2.84 10.02 -16.43
C THR A 297 3.83 9.85 -15.25
N HIS A 298 3.61 8.84 -14.42
CA HIS A 298 4.44 8.51 -13.26
C HIS A 298 5.70 7.71 -13.59
N GLY A 299 5.85 7.20 -14.82
CA GLY A 299 7.00 6.38 -15.21
C GLY A 299 8.24 7.20 -15.60
N VAL A 300 8.08 8.45 -16.03
CA VAL A 300 9.20 9.29 -16.50
C VAL A 300 10.28 9.51 -15.41
N PRO A 301 9.95 9.86 -14.16
CA PRO A 301 10.95 10.01 -13.10
C PRO A 301 11.73 8.72 -12.80
N VAL A 302 11.06 7.57 -12.95
CA VAL A 302 11.67 6.25 -12.76
C VAL A 302 12.73 6.00 -13.84
N VAL A 303 12.39 6.24 -15.11
CA VAL A 303 13.33 6.11 -16.23
C VAL A 303 14.55 7.00 -16.04
N ILE A 304 14.34 8.28 -15.69
CA ILE A 304 15.45 9.22 -15.44
C ILE A 304 16.35 8.70 -14.31
N SER A 305 15.77 8.18 -13.24
CA SER A 305 16.52 7.66 -12.10
C SER A 305 17.32 6.40 -12.45
N LEU A 306 16.74 5.49 -13.23
CA LEU A 306 17.44 4.31 -13.76
C LEU A 306 18.57 4.70 -14.73
N PHE A 307 18.35 5.68 -15.60
CA PHE A 307 19.40 6.19 -16.48
C PHE A 307 20.56 6.81 -15.69
N LYS A 308 20.26 7.61 -14.66
CA LYS A 308 21.27 8.18 -13.77
C LYS A 308 22.06 7.10 -13.04
N ALA A 309 21.39 6.07 -12.52
CA ALA A 309 22.03 4.89 -11.92
C ALA A 309 23.00 4.21 -12.89
N CYS A 310 22.57 4.00 -14.14
CA CYS A 310 23.39 3.42 -15.19
C CYS A 310 24.64 4.25 -15.53
N LEU A 311 24.48 5.57 -15.66
CA LEU A 311 25.58 6.50 -15.97
C LEU A 311 26.55 6.67 -14.80
N GLY A 312 26.04 6.70 -13.57
CA GLY A 312 26.85 6.85 -12.35
C GLY A 312 27.82 5.69 -12.13
N ARG A 313 27.44 4.47 -12.50
CA ARG A 313 28.31 3.29 -12.37
C ARG A 313 29.46 3.28 -13.37
N LYS A 314 29.24 3.74 -14.61
CA LYS A 314 30.31 3.93 -15.61
C LYS A 314 31.39 4.90 -15.12
N LYS A 315 31.01 5.89 -14.31
CA LYS A 315 31.96 6.85 -13.71
C LYS A 315 32.79 6.23 -12.57
N ARG A 316 32.26 5.23 -11.86
CA ARG A 316 32.96 4.45 -10.81
C ARG A 316 33.82 3.30 -11.38
N SER A 317 33.52 2.81 -12.58
CA SER A 317 34.26 1.72 -13.24
C SER A 317 35.42 2.20 -14.12
N LEU A 318 35.64 3.50 -14.26
CA LEU A 318 36.86 4.02 -14.90
C LEU A 318 38.01 3.92 -13.88
N PRO A 319 39.12 3.22 -14.20
CA PRO A 319 40.26 3.17 -13.28
C PRO A 319 40.83 4.57 -13.11
N ALA A 320 41.12 4.95 -11.86
CA ALA A 320 41.79 6.20 -11.49
C ALA A 320 43.29 6.22 -11.85
N THR A 321 43.67 5.60 -12.97
CA THR A 321 45.03 5.56 -13.49
C THR A 321 45.01 5.95 -14.97
N ALA A 322 44.79 7.24 -15.18
CA ALA A 322 45.28 7.96 -16.34
C ALA A 322 45.67 9.38 -15.91
N VAL A 323 46.44 9.49 -14.81
CA VAL A 323 47.37 10.62 -14.69
C VAL A 323 48.59 10.19 -15.48
N SER A 324 48.55 10.40 -16.78
CA SER A 324 49.74 10.33 -17.62
C SER A 324 50.67 11.47 -17.18
N THR A 325 51.68 11.12 -16.39
CA THR A 325 52.93 11.88 -16.29
C THR A 325 53.56 11.90 -17.69
N TRP A 326 53.19 12.93 -18.45
CA TRP A 326 54.09 13.46 -19.46
C TRP A 326 55.03 14.41 -18.73
N GLU A 327 56.19 13.92 -18.33
CA GLU A 327 57.35 14.80 -18.14
C GLU A 327 57.68 15.35 -19.52
N TYR A 328 57.26 16.59 -19.77
CA TYR A 328 57.80 17.41 -20.84
C TYR A 328 58.56 18.54 -20.17
N GLY A 329 59.88 18.37 -20.10
CA GLY A 329 60.79 19.44 -19.74
C GLY A 329 60.82 20.46 -20.89
N SER A 330 60.48 21.69 -20.58
CA SER A 330 61.15 22.92 -21.05
C SER A 330 60.27 24.12 -20.70
N GLU A 331 60.59 24.79 -19.59
CA GLU A 331 60.11 26.15 -19.32
C GLU A 331 60.73 27.09 -20.36
N GLU A 332 59.92 27.55 -21.31
CA GLU A 332 60.17 28.79 -22.05
C GLU A 332 59.75 29.95 -21.15
N ASN A 333 60.76 30.63 -20.61
CA ASN A 333 60.61 31.87 -19.85
C ASN A 333 60.78 33.04 -20.83
N VAL A 334 59.72 33.82 -21.07
CA VAL A 334 59.79 35.05 -21.88
C VAL A 334 59.17 36.21 -21.11
N ALA A 335 60.03 37.14 -20.68
CA ALA A 335 59.84 38.59 -20.64
C ALA A 335 61.15 39.26 -20.15
N PRO A 336 61.37 40.58 -20.30
CA PRO A 336 61.47 41.32 -21.56
C PRO A 336 62.77 42.18 -21.62
N ILE A 337 63.18 42.48 -22.86
CA ILE A 337 63.84 43.71 -23.36
C ILE A 337 64.60 44.59 -22.33
N ASP A 338 65.93 44.57 -22.40
CA ASP A 338 66.77 45.79 -22.34
C ASP A 338 68.09 45.58 -23.12
N GLY A 339 68.56 46.64 -23.76
CA GLY A 339 69.52 46.59 -24.86
C GLY A 339 70.99 46.54 -24.47
N SER A 340 71.83 46.09 -25.39
CA SER A 340 73.17 46.64 -25.63
C SER A 340 73.80 46.01 -26.88
N LEU A 341 74.00 46.87 -27.87
CA LEU A 341 75.13 47.04 -28.79
C LEU A 341 76.00 45.86 -29.26
N ASP A 342 76.28 45.97 -30.57
CA ASP A 342 77.47 45.60 -31.32
C ASP A 342 77.55 44.21 -31.99
N GLY A 343 77.67 44.25 -33.32
CA GLY A 343 78.84 43.63 -33.94
C GLY A 343 78.63 42.57 -35.01
N ILE A 344 78.41 43.03 -36.25
CA ILE A 344 79.14 42.60 -37.47
C ILE A 344 78.94 41.17 -38.04
N SER A 345 78.54 41.18 -39.32
CA SER A 345 78.93 40.31 -40.45
C SER A 345 78.03 39.14 -40.88
N SER A 346 77.42 39.37 -42.05
CA SER A 346 77.59 38.60 -43.29
C SER A 346 77.22 37.11 -43.27
N SER A 347 76.17 36.72 -43.99
CA SER A 347 76.31 36.34 -45.41
C SER A 347 75.01 35.71 -45.97
N ALA A 348 74.50 36.36 -47.02
CA ALA A 348 73.83 35.86 -48.23
C ALA A 348 73.32 34.40 -48.32
N ARG A 349 72.02 34.25 -48.66
CA ARG A 349 71.45 33.76 -49.95
C ARG A 349 69.99 33.28 -49.71
N ALA A 350 69.00 33.89 -50.36
CA ALA A 350 68.42 33.50 -51.66
C ALA A 350 67.74 32.12 -51.60
N LEU A 351 66.53 31.85 -52.11
CA LEU A 351 65.57 32.56 -52.96
C LEU A 351 64.35 31.61 -53.13
N LYS A 352 63.18 32.17 -53.48
CA LYS A 352 61.96 31.56 -54.08
C LYS A 352 61.03 30.82 -53.09
N GLY A 353 59.76 31.21 -52.92
CA GLY A 353 58.78 31.73 -53.89
C GLY A 353 58.19 30.55 -54.65
N THR A 354 56.97 30.09 -54.39
CA THR A 354 55.68 30.48 -55.00
C THR A 354 54.57 29.70 -54.26
N GLY A 355 53.34 30.14 -54.02
CA GLY A 355 52.47 31.05 -54.76
C GLY A 355 51.27 30.29 -55.33
N LYS A 356 50.07 30.80 -55.04
CA LYS A 356 48.70 30.50 -55.56
C LYS A 356 47.93 29.36 -54.87
N SER A 357 46.77 29.57 -54.24
CA SER A 357 45.53 30.33 -54.55
C SER A 357 44.66 29.67 -55.62
N GLY A 358 43.44 29.31 -55.22
CA GLY A 358 42.34 28.82 -56.04
C GLY A 358 41.22 28.36 -55.13
#